data_AF-A0A4Q7LBE7-F1
#
_entry.id   AF-A0A4Q7LBE7-F1
#
_cell.length_a   1.000
_cell.length_b   1.000
_cell.length_c   1.000
_cell.angle_alpha   90.00
_cell.angle_beta   90.00
_cell.angle_gamma   90.00
#
_symmetry.space_group_name_H-M   'P 1'
#
loop_
_entity.id
_entity.type
_entity.pdbx_description
1 polymer ?
#
loop_
_entity_poly.entity_id
_entity_poly.type
_entity_poly.pdbx_seq_one_letter_code
_entity_poly.pdbx_strand_id
1 'polypeptide(L)'
;MSILQAATPDVRAQVAVADPAGRVWWREPMMWLVLGGPAAVIVAGFATLAIAIANPDPVLDTRQTGQAADADGASHAGHQPAVQARNHAATGGKPAADK
;
A
#
# COMPACT_ATOMS: atom_id res chain seq x y z
N MET A 1 -1.20 25.02 -82.46
CA MET A 1 -2.34 24.45 -81.71
C MET A 1 -1.75 23.67 -80.54
N SER A 2 -1.38 24.40 -79.47
CA SER A 2 -0.78 23.82 -78.27
C SER A 2 -1.87 23.24 -77.38
N ILE A 3 -1.92 21.92 -77.32
CA ILE A 3 -2.72 21.20 -76.35
C ILE A 3 -2.02 21.27 -74.99
N LEU A 4 -2.72 21.86 -74.01
CA LEU A 4 -2.30 21.95 -72.62
C LEU A 4 -2.27 20.54 -72.02
N GLN A 5 -1.06 20.04 -71.74
CA GLN A 5 -0.85 18.87 -70.90
C GLN A 5 -1.22 19.25 -69.46
N ALA A 6 -2.41 18.89 -69.01
CA ALA A 6 -2.80 19.04 -67.61
C ALA A 6 -1.96 18.07 -66.76
N ALA A 7 -1.15 18.62 -65.85
CA ALA A 7 -0.43 17.86 -64.86
C ALA A 7 -1.44 17.20 -63.90
N THR A 8 -1.62 15.89 -64.01
CA THR A 8 -2.27 15.09 -62.98
C THR A 8 -1.43 15.16 -61.70
N PRO A 9 -1.95 15.68 -60.58
CA PRO A 9 -1.22 15.58 -59.32
C PRO A 9 -1.14 14.11 -58.90
N ASP A 10 0.08 13.62 -58.71
CA ASP A 10 0.36 12.28 -58.16
C ASP A 10 -0.27 12.14 -56.76
N VAL A 11 -1.42 11.47 -56.70
CA VAL A 11 -2.14 11.12 -55.45
C VAL A 11 -1.24 10.32 -54.49
N ARG A 12 -0.17 9.72 -55.01
CA ARG A 12 0.81 8.90 -54.26
C ARG A 12 1.77 9.74 -53.41
N ALA A 13 1.93 11.04 -53.69
CA ALA A 13 2.89 11.89 -53.01
C ALA A 13 2.39 12.45 -51.66
N GLN A 14 1.09 12.36 -51.35
CA GLN A 14 0.50 13.02 -50.18
C GLN A 14 0.34 12.15 -48.93
N VAL A 15 0.67 10.85 -48.97
CA VAL A 15 0.62 9.97 -47.80
C VAL A 15 2.04 9.77 -47.24
N ALA A 16 2.77 10.87 -47.05
CA ALA A 16 3.90 10.87 -46.12
C ALA A 16 3.32 10.93 -44.70
N VAL A 17 2.77 9.80 -44.23
CA VAL A 17 2.47 9.63 -42.81
C VAL A 17 3.81 9.74 -42.10
N ALA A 18 3.99 10.80 -41.31
CA ALA A 18 5.16 10.97 -40.47
C ALA A 18 5.42 9.66 -39.71
N ASP A 19 6.55 9.01 -39.97
CA ASP A 19 6.90 7.72 -39.38
C ASP A 19 7.02 7.90 -37.85
N PRO A 20 6.12 7.32 -37.04
CA PRO A 20 6.18 7.45 -35.59
C PRO A 20 7.40 6.74 -35.00
N ALA A 21 8.13 5.91 -35.77
CA ALA A 21 9.31 5.17 -35.31
C ALA A 21 10.49 6.07 -34.90
N GLY A 22 10.48 7.36 -35.25
CA GLY A 22 11.52 8.32 -34.87
C GLY A 22 11.39 8.92 -33.46
N ARG A 23 10.26 8.71 -32.75
CA ARG A 23 10.10 9.29 -31.41
C ARG A 23 10.76 8.41 -30.34
N VAL A 24 11.69 9.03 -29.62
CA VAL A 24 12.43 8.41 -28.53
C VAL A 24 11.51 8.23 -27.31
N TRP A 25 11.12 6.98 -27.05
CA TRP A 25 10.08 6.59 -26.09
C TRP A 25 10.23 7.11 -24.65
N TRP A 26 11.46 7.30 -24.15
CA TRP A 26 11.69 7.81 -22.78
C TRP A 26 11.41 9.31 -22.60
N ARG A 27 11.24 10.05 -23.71
CA ARG A 27 10.89 11.48 -23.70
C ARG A 27 9.38 11.71 -23.61
N GLU A 28 8.57 10.69 -23.86
CA GLU A 28 7.11 10.82 -23.86
C GLU A 28 6.58 10.84 -22.42
N PRO A 29 5.79 11.86 -22.01
CA PRO A 29 5.27 11.96 -20.65
C PRO A 29 4.36 10.78 -20.27
N MET A 30 3.67 10.18 -21.26
CA MET A 30 2.83 9.00 -21.05
C MET A 30 3.62 7.80 -20.53
N MET A 31 4.87 7.61 -20.97
CA MET A 31 5.72 6.51 -20.52
C MET A 31 6.03 6.62 -19.01
N TRP A 32 6.24 7.85 -18.52
CA TRP A 32 6.46 8.11 -17.09
C TRP A 32 5.21 7.88 -16.24
N LEU A 33 3.99 8.06 -16.77
CA LEU A 33 2.77 7.72 -16.03
C LEU A 33 2.64 6.20 -15.86
N VAL A 34 2.97 5.43 -16.90
CA VAL A 34 2.91 3.96 -16.87
C VAL A 34 3.98 3.38 -15.96
N LEU A 35 5.21 3.87 -16.03
CA LEU A 35 6.32 3.38 -15.20
C LEU A 35 6.31 3.99 -13.79
N GLY A 36 5.83 5.22 -13.66
CA GLY A 36 5.83 5.98 -12.42
C GLY A 36 4.90 5.39 -11.36
N GLY A 37 3.73 4.88 -11.75
CA GLY A 37 2.81 4.21 -10.82
C GLY A 37 3.46 3.01 -10.10
N PRO A 38 3.94 2.00 -10.83
CA PRO A 38 4.66 0.86 -10.24
C PRO A 38 5.93 1.28 -9.49
N ALA A 39 6.73 2.19 -10.04
CA ALA A 39 7.94 2.67 -9.37
C ALA A 39 7.62 3.36 -8.03
N ALA A 40 6.57 4.17 -7.97
CA ALA A 40 6.14 4.85 -6.75
C ALA A 40 5.71 3.85 -5.66
N VAL A 41 4.99 2.78 -6.02
CA VAL A 41 4.58 1.74 -5.06
C VAL A 41 5.79 0.99 -4.51
N ILE A 42 6.78 0.68 -5.35
CA ILE A 42 8.03 0.04 -4.91
C ILE A 42 8.75 0.94 -3.89
N VAL A 43 8.93 2.23 -4.21
CA VAL A 43 9.55 3.20 -3.29
C VAL A 43 8.75 3.32 -1.99
N ALA A 44 7.43 3.39 -2.06
CA ALA A 44 6.57 3.44 -0.87
C ALA A 44 6.73 2.19 0.01
N GLY A 45 6.80 0.99 -0.59
CA GLY A 45 7.03 -0.25 0.13
C GLY A 45 8.36 -0.27 0.88
N PHE A 46 9.45 0.19 0.24
CA PHE A 46 10.74 0.33 0.90
C PHE A 46 10.72 1.40 2.00
N ALA A 47 9.99 2.50 1.81
CA ALA A 47 9.84 3.52 2.84
C ALA A 47 9.12 2.95 4.08
N THR A 48 8.04 2.19 3.89
CA THR A 48 7.34 1.51 4.99
C THR A 48 8.27 0.51 5.70
N LEU A 49 9.03 -0.28 4.94
CA LEU A 49 10.00 -1.21 5.50
C LEU A 49 11.08 -0.48 6.32
N ALA A 50 11.60 0.63 5.81
CA ALA A 50 12.58 1.44 6.52
C ALA A 50 12.04 1.97 7.85
N ILE A 51 10.79 2.44 7.88
CA ILE A 51 10.12 2.90 9.11
C ILE A 51 10.00 1.75 10.12
N ALA A 52 9.58 0.57 9.66
CA ALA A 52 9.38 -0.60 10.52
C ALA A 52 10.69 -1.09 11.17
N ILE A 53 11.80 -1.06 10.42
CA ILE A 53 13.12 -1.46 10.95
C ILE A 53 13.67 -0.38 11.89
N ALA A 54 13.45 0.89 11.59
CA ALA A 54 14.00 2.00 12.38
C ALA A 54 13.29 2.18 13.73
N ASN A 55 11.98 1.87 13.80
CA ASN A 55 11.18 2.02 15.02
C ASN A 55 10.40 0.73 15.30
N PRO A 56 11.06 -0.34 15.76
CA PRO A 56 10.37 -1.56 16.14
C PRO A 56 9.50 -1.29 17.38
N ASP A 57 8.22 -1.68 17.31
CA ASP A 57 7.33 -1.63 18.47
C ASP A 57 7.87 -2.58 19.55
N PRO A 58 8.17 -2.09 20.77
CA PRO A 58 8.73 -2.93 21.83
C PRO A 58 7.78 -4.07 22.16
N VAL A 59 8.33 -5.29 22.18
CA VAL A 59 7.58 -6.47 22.63
C VAL A 59 7.24 -6.29 24.10
N LEU A 60 5.95 -6.15 24.40
CA LEU A 60 5.46 -6.12 25.77
C LEU A 60 5.73 -7.47 26.42
N ASP A 61 6.52 -7.47 27.49
CA ASP A 61 6.80 -8.66 28.28
C ASP A 61 5.57 -9.00 29.12
N THR A 62 4.72 -9.88 28.59
CA THR A 62 3.45 -10.28 29.22
C THR A 62 3.64 -10.97 30.56
N ARG A 63 4.85 -11.46 30.89
CA ARG A 63 5.13 -12.07 32.19
C ARG A 63 5.23 -11.06 33.32
N GLN A 64 5.80 -9.88 33.06
CA GLN A 64 5.96 -8.83 34.07
C GLN A 64 4.61 -8.18 34.41
N THR A 65 3.77 -7.95 33.39
CA THR A 65 2.42 -7.42 33.59
C THR A 65 1.51 -8.42 34.32
N GLY A 66 1.67 -9.73 34.07
CA GLY A 66 0.96 -10.77 34.82
C GLY A 66 1.38 -10.84 36.29
N GLN A 67 2.69 -10.88 36.56
CA GLN A 67 3.21 -11.00 37.93
C GLN A 67 2.98 -9.76 38.79
N ALA A 68 3.03 -8.56 38.22
CA ALA A 68 2.67 -7.33 38.93
C ALA A 68 1.15 -7.23 39.18
N ALA A 69 0.33 -7.78 38.28
CA ALA A 69 -1.10 -7.82 38.47
C ALA A 69 -1.50 -8.86 39.53
N ASP A 70 -0.90 -10.05 39.54
CA ASP A 70 -1.23 -11.16 40.45
C ASP A 70 -1.01 -10.83 41.94
N ALA A 71 -0.25 -9.77 42.24
CA ALA A 71 -0.03 -9.28 43.60
C ALA A 71 -1.22 -8.47 44.16
N ASP A 72 -2.04 -7.87 43.30
CA ASP A 72 -3.16 -6.98 43.68
C ASP A 72 -4.48 -7.47 43.05
N GLY A 73 -5.03 -8.53 43.65
CA GLY A 73 -6.21 -9.31 43.21
C GLY A 73 -7.53 -8.56 42.96
N ALA A 74 -7.55 -7.22 42.99
CA ALA A 74 -8.70 -6.38 42.70
C ALA A 74 -8.61 -5.59 41.38
N SER A 75 -7.47 -5.60 40.68
CA SER A 75 -7.19 -4.70 39.53
C SER A 75 -7.17 -5.37 38.14
N HIS A 76 -7.60 -6.64 38.05
CA HIS A 76 -7.38 -7.50 36.89
C HIS A 76 -8.38 -7.40 35.74
N ALA A 77 -9.47 -6.63 35.84
CA ALA A 77 -10.49 -6.60 34.79
C ALA A 77 -9.99 -5.91 33.49
N GLY A 78 -9.02 -4.98 33.59
CA GLY A 78 -8.55 -4.18 32.47
C GLY A 78 -7.40 -4.78 31.65
N HIS A 79 -6.71 -5.80 32.17
CA HIS A 79 -5.51 -6.38 31.55
C HIS A 79 -5.72 -7.76 30.94
N GLN A 80 -6.96 -8.27 30.91
CA GLN A 80 -7.23 -9.55 30.28
C GLN A 80 -7.15 -9.43 28.75
N PRO A 81 -6.61 -10.44 28.05
CA PRO A 81 -6.62 -10.49 26.60
C PRO A 81 -8.03 -10.22 26.06
N ALA A 82 -8.15 -9.40 25.03
CA ALA A 82 -9.45 -8.94 24.51
C ALA A 82 -10.43 -10.10 24.20
N VAL A 83 -9.90 -11.27 23.83
CA VAL A 83 -10.66 -12.50 23.59
C VAL A 83 -11.24 -13.10 24.89
N GLN A 84 -10.49 -13.03 25.99
CA GLN A 84 -10.88 -13.57 27.30
C GLN A 84 -11.84 -12.63 28.05
N ALA A 85 -11.61 -11.31 27.96
CA ALA A 85 -12.45 -10.28 28.57
C ALA A 85 -13.91 -10.31 28.06
N ARG A 86 -14.11 -10.53 26.74
CA ARG A 86 -15.45 -10.57 26.13
C ARG A 86 -16.35 -11.66 26.71
N ASN A 87 -15.79 -12.81 27.07
CA ASN A 87 -16.56 -13.94 27.62
C ASN A 87 -16.73 -13.83 29.15
N HIS A 88 -15.75 -13.24 29.85
CA HIS A 88 -15.85 -13.03 31.29
C HIS A 88 -16.83 -11.91 31.68
N ALA A 89 -17.01 -10.88 30.84
CA ALA A 89 -18.04 -9.87 31.04
C ALA A 89 -19.47 -10.46 30.98
N ALA A 90 -19.68 -11.49 30.15
CA ALA A 90 -20.97 -12.16 30.00
C ALA A 90 -21.28 -13.14 31.15
N THR A 91 -20.27 -13.64 31.86
CA THR A 91 -20.44 -14.60 32.97
C THR A 91 -20.50 -13.95 34.34
N GLY A 92 -20.28 -12.63 34.45
CA GLY A 92 -20.48 -11.83 35.65
C GLY A 92 -19.82 -12.44 36.87
N GLY A 93 -18.51 -12.20 37.04
CA GLY A 93 -17.67 -12.79 38.10
C GLY A 93 -18.37 -12.89 39.45
N LYS A 94 -18.94 -14.06 39.76
CA LYS A 94 -19.42 -14.40 41.09
C LYS A 94 -18.20 -14.82 41.91
N PRO A 95 -17.92 -14.18 43.06
CA PRO A 95 -16.95 -14.73 43.99
C PRO A 95 -17.39 -16.15 44.33
N ALA A 96 -16.46 -17.10 44.31
CA ALA A 96 -16.71 -18.41 44.85
C ALA A 96 -17.21 -18.24 46.29
N ALA A 97 -18.42 -18.75 46.56
CA ALA A 97 -18.98 -18.73 47.89
C ALA A 97 -18.08 -19.56 48.81
N ASP A 98 -17.35 -18.88 49.68
CA ASP A 98 -16.62 -19.50 50.78
C ASP A 98 -17.60 -20.21 51.72
N LYS A 99 -17.17 -21.38 52.20
CA LYS A 99 -17.84 -22.20 53.21
C LYS A 99 -17.04 -22.15 54.50
#